data_AF-A0A818W7L8-F1
#
_entry.id   AF-A0A818W7L8-F1
#
_cell.length_a   1.000
_cell.length_b   1.000
_cell.length_c   1.000
_cell.angle_alpha   90.00
_cell.angle_beta   90.00
_cell.angle_gamma   90.00
#
_symmetry.space_group_name_H-M   'P 1'
#
loop_
_entity.id
_entity.type
_entity.pdbx_description
1 polymer ?
#
loop_
_entity_poly.entity_id
_entity_poly.type
_entity_poly.pdbx_seq_one_letter_code
_entity_poly.pdbx_strand_id
1 'polypeptide(L)'
;MPRVHGDTFVHMNKIDAYVEYDEPLVELDYSKEITDIERTIGKKVADLIDDRSTLQMGIGTIPDCVLQSLENHKDLSIASEMISDGVMTLMEKGVVTNRYKTFHPGITTCTFIMGTRKLYDFVNDNPNILAFDVGITNDPSQIRRNPKMCAINAALEVDLTGQVCAESLGSVHYSGVGGQVDFMRGAALSEKGKPILVLPSQTSNGISRIVSTLKEGAGVTTTRAHVHYIVTEYGAANLFEGAGVTTTRAHVHYIVTEYGAANLFGKNYQQRAKALIDIAHPNHREALERAAYKRFKNLY
;
A
#
# COMPACT_ATOMS: atom_id res chain seq x y z
N MET A 1 -8.15 23.68 6.61
CA MET A 1 -8.59 22.27 6.40
C MET A 1 -9.75 22.26 5.41
N PRO A 2 -9.69 21.51 4.29
CA PRO A 2 -10.81 21.44 3.35
C PRO A 2 -12.01 20.67 3.91
N ARG A 3 -13.23 21.06 3.51
CA ARG A 3 -14.47 20.35 3.82
C ARG A 3 -14.68 19.21 2.83
N VAL A 4 -14.09 18.05 3.10
CA VAL A 4 -14.23 16.85 2.25
C VAL A 4 -15.52 16.12 2.61
N HIS A 5 -16.25 15.58 1.63
CA HIS A 5 -17.49 14.83 1.87
C HIS A 5 -17.21 13.36 2.27
N GLY A 6 -18.20 12.66 2.82
CA GLY A 6 -18.09 11.27 3.29
C GLY A 6 -18.18 11.15 4.80
N ASP A 7 -17.47 10.19 5.40
CA ASP A 7 -17.44 9.91 6.84
C ASP A 7 -16.46 10.85 7.59
N THR A 8 -16.47 12.13 7.21
CA THR A 8 -15.51 13.16 7.66
C THR A 8 -16.12 14.18 8.63
N PHE A 9 -17.45 14.16 8.79
CA PHE A 9 -18.15 15.14 9.60
C PHE A 9 -18.23 14.73 11.07
N VAL A 10 -17.84 15.65 11.95
CA VAL A 10 -18.04 15.54 13.39
C VAL A 10 -18.96 16.67 13.87
N HIS A 11 -19.99 16.33 14.63
CA HIS A 11 -20.87 17.33 15.24
C HIS A 11 -20.17 17.99 16.43
N MET A 12 -20.31 19.31 16.60
CA MET A 12 -19.62 20.09 17.65
C MET A 12 -19.82 19.52 19.07
N ASN A 13 -21.03 19.03 19.38
CA ASN A 13 -21.33 18.37 20.67
C ASN A 13 -20.49 17.11 20.97
N LYS A 14 -19.73 16.57 20.01
CA LYS A 14 -18.81 15.45 20.21
C LYS A 14 -17.37 15.90 20.48
N ILE A 15 -17.13 17.21 20.62
CA ILE A 15 -15.81 17.80 20.83
C ILE A 15 -15.74 18.36 22.26
N ASP A 16 -14.88 17.79 23.10
CA ASP A 16 -14.71 18.23 24.49
C ASP A 16 -14.01 19.60 24.59
N ALA A 17 -13.07 19.88 23.69
CA ALA A 17 -12.33 21.14 23.59
C ALA A 17 -11.83 21.37 22.16
N TYR A 18 -11.73 22.63 21.72
CA TYR A 18 -11.14 23.00 20.44
C TYR A 18 -10.28 24.26 20.55
N VAL A 19 -9.30 24.38 19.65
CA VAL A 19 -8.48 25.58 19.47
C VAL A 19 -8.56 25.96 18.00
N GLU A 20 -8.90 27.21 17.73
CA GLU A 20 -8.93 27.75 16.37
C GLU A 20 -7.54 28.29 16.02
N TYR A 21 -6.98 27.80 14.91
CA TYR A 21 -5.71 28.25 14.38
C TYR A 21 -5.75 28.14 12.85
N ASP A 22 -5.37 29.22 12.18
CA ASP A 22 -5.31 29.26 10.71
C ASP A 22 -3.85 29.17 10.27
N GLU A 23 -3.51 28.05 9.64
CA GLU A 23 -2.19 27.81 9.06
C GLU A 23 -2.30 26.98 7.78
N PRO A 24 -1.33 27.11 6.86
CA PRO A 24 -1.24 26.23 5.72
C PRO A 24 -1.08 24.76 6.14
N LEU A 25 -1.79 23.85 5.46
CA LEU A 25 -1.55 22.43 5.62
C LEU A 25 -0.17 22.05 5.06
N VAL A 26 0.44 21.01 5.62
CA VAL A 26 1.67 20.43 5.09
C VAL A 26 1.43 19.94 3.66
N GLU A 27 2.32 20.35 2.75
CA GLU A 27 2.28 19.96 1.34
C GLU A 27 3.32 18.88 1.05
N LEU A 28 2.98 17.95 0.14
CA LEU A 28 3.93 17.02 -0.45
C LEU A 28 4.01 17.23 -1.96
N ASP A 29 5.23 17.39 -2.47
CA ASP A 29 5.52 17.50 -3.90
C ASP A 29 6.79 16.69 -4.24
N TYR A 30 6.59 15.56 -4.91
CA TYR A 30 7.67 14.66 -5.36
C TYR A 30 8.18 15.00 -6.77
N SER A 31 7.64 16.03 -7.43
CA SER A 31 7.94 16.33 -8.84
C SER A 31 9.43 16.56 -9.11
N LYS A 32 10.16 17.09 -8.13
CA LYS A 32 11.60 17.39 -8.22
C LYS A 32 12.49 16.15 -8.12
N GLU A 33 11.96 15.04 -7.62
CA GLU A 33 12.72 13.80 -7.37
C GLU A 33 12.56 12.78 -8.51
N ILE A 34 11.72 13.07 -9.52
CA ILE A 34 11.45 12.16 -10.64
C ILE A 34 12.67 12.08 -11.56
N THR A 35 13.17 10.85 -11.77
CA THR A 35 14.21 10.54 -12.75
C THR A 35 13.64 9.74 -13.93
N ASP A 36 14.49 9.42 -14.91
CA ASP A 36 14.09 8.58 -16.05
C ASP A 36 13.75 7.13 -15.63
N ILE A 37 14.26 6.67 -14.49
CA ILE A 37 13.94 5.34 -13.94
C ILE A 37 12.46 5.29 -13.58
N GLU A 38 11.96 6.25 -12.78
CA GLU A 38 10.55 6.28 -12.37
C GLU A 38 9.61 6.51 -13.56
N ARG A 39 10.00 7.34 -14.53
CA ARG A 39 9.25 7.52 -15.77
C ARG A 39 9.15 6.22 -16.56
N THR A 40 10.23 5.45 -16.63
CA THR A 40 10.25 4.16 -17.33
C THR A 40 9.37 3.14 -16.65
N ILE A 41 9.43 3.05 -15.31
CA ILE A 41 8.54 2.19 -14.52
C ILE A 41 7.09 2.62 -14.71
N GLY A 42 6.80 3.92 -14.64
CA GLY A 42 5.46 4.49 -14.83
C GLY A 42 4.81 4.06 -16.14
N LYS A 43 5.54 4.17 -17.25
CA LYS A 43 5.08 3.72 -18.58
C LYS A 43 4.80 2.21 -18.62
N LYS A 44 5.70 1.39 -18.08
CA LYS A 44 5.53 -0.07 -18.04
C LYS A 44 4.32 -0.50 -17.22
N VAL A 45 4.05 0.18 -16.11
CA VAL A 45 2.85 -0.08 -15.31
C VAL A 45 1.59 0.36 -16.07
N ALA A 46 1.62 1.52 -16.75
CA ALA A 46 0.51 1.96 -17.58
C ALA A 46 0.17 0.96 -18.70
N ASP A 47 1.16 0.33 -19.33
CA ASP A 47 0.94 -0.73 -20.34
C ASP A 47 0.21 -1.97 -19.77
N LEU A 48 0.27 -2.18 -18.44
CA LEU A 48 -0.46 -3.25 -17.77
C LEU A 48 -1.88 -2.84 -17.39
N ILE A 49 -2.27 -1.57 -17.47
CA ILE A 49 -3.57 -1.08 -17.04
C ILE A 49 -4.52 -1.04 -18.23
N ASP A 50 -5.68 -1.65 -18.09
CA ASP A 50 -6.70 -1.61 -19.15
C ASP A 50 -7.60 -0.38 -18.96
N ASP A 51 -8.24 0.08 -20.05
CA ASP A 51 -9.39 0.99 -19.92
C ASP A 51 -10.43 0.42 -18.96
N ARG A 52 -11.10 1.33 -18.23
CA ARG A 52 -12.10 1.03 -17.20
C ARG A 52 -11.55 0.29 -15.96
N SER A 53 -10.24 0.29 -15.76
CA SER A 53 -9.65 -0.24 -14.52
C SER A 53 -9.97 0.63 -13.32
N THR A 54 -10.07 0.01 -12.15
CA THR A 54 -10.17 0.70 -10.86
C THR A 54 -8.79 0.74 -10.22
N LEU A 55 -8.30 1.89 -9.82
CA LEU A 55 -6.93 2.07 -9.36
C LEU A 55 -6.87 2.35 -7.86
N GLN A 56 -5.90 1.71 -7.21
CA GLN A 56 -5.29 2.13 -5.96
C GLN A 56 -3.80 2.36 -6.17
N MET A 57 -3.30 3.44 -5.57
CA MET A 57 -1.88 3.70 -5.52
C MET A 57 -1.54 4.58 -4.30
N GLY A 58 -0.28 4.50 -3.87
CA GLY A 58 0.26 5.36 -2.82
C GLY A 58 0.82 6.67 -3.38
N ILE A 59 1.64 7.34 -2.56
CA ILE A 59 2.43 8.51 -2.93
C ILE A 59 3.85 8.16 -3.35
N GLY A 60 4.46 9.09 -4.08
CA GLY A 60 5.87 9.07 -4.43
C GLY A 60 6.08 9.22 -5.93
N THR A 61 7.35 9.29 -6.30
CA THR A 61 7.80 9.52 -7.68
C THR A 61 7.27 8.49 -8.68
N ILE A 62 7.21 7.20 -8.31
CA ILE A 62 6.69 6.15 -9.20
C ILE A 62 5.17 6.25 -9.38
N PRO A 63 4.33 6.26 -8.33
CA PRO A 63 2.89 6.47 -8.49
C PRO A 63 2.54 7.71 -9.35
N ASP A 64 3.24 8.82 -9.13
CA ASP A 64 3.03 10.03 -9.93
C ASP A 64 3.37 9.82 -11.41
N CYS A 65 4.47 9.11 -11.72
CA CYS A 65 4.83 8.74 -13.08
C CYS A 65 3.82 7.77 -13.73
N VAL A 66 3.21 6.88 -12.93
CA VAL A 66 2.11 6.02 -13.41
C VAL A 66 0.93 6.89 -13.81
N LEU A 67 0.46 7.78 -12.92
CA LEU A 67 -0.66 8.69 -13.20
C LEU A 67 -0.42 9.55 -14.44
N GLN A 68 0.78 10.12 -14.59
CA GLN A 68 1.16 10.87 -15.79
C GLN A 68 1.13 10.02 -17.08
N SER A 69 1.40 8.72 -16.97
CA SER A 69 1.39 7.80 -18.11
C SER A 69 -0.01 7.29 -18.46
N LEU A 70 -1.01 7.59 -17.63
CA LEU A 70 -2.39 7.13 -17.80
C LEU A 70 -3.29 8.09 -18.59
N GLU A 71 -2.79 9.24 -19.04
CA GLU A 71 -3.61 10.31 -19.67
C GLU A 71 -4.39 9.88 -20.92
N ASN A 72 -3.96 8.82 -21.60
CA ASN A 72 -4.64 8.31 -22.79
C ASN A 72 -5.65 7.18 -22.49
N HIS A 73 -5.73 6.73 -21.23
CA HIS A 73 -6.70 5.73 -20.81
C HIS A 73 -8.09 6.34 -20.68
N LYS A 74 -9.10 5.48 -20.71
CA LYS A 74 -10.51 5.89 -20.70
C LYS A 74 -11.25 5.27 -19.54
N ASP A 75 -12.10 6.10 -18.95
CA ASP A 75 -13.09 5.69 -17.96
C ASP A 75 -12.49 5.00 -16.72
N LEU A 76 -11.29 5.43 -16.31
CA LEU A 76 -10.66 4.92 -15.11
C LEU A 76 -11.50 5.25 -13.87
N SER A 77 -11.32 4.44 -12.83
CA SER A 77 -11.96 4.62 -11.54
C SER A 77 -10.92 4.66 -10.43
N ILE A 78 -11.21 5.34 -9.33
CA ILE A 78 -10.34 5.48 -8.17
C ILE A 78 -11.06 4.93 -6.94
N ALA A 79 -10.47 3.91 -6.33
CA ALA A 79 -10.87 3.39 -5.03
C ALA A 79 -9.58 3.05 -4.28
N SER A 80 -9.05 4.03 -3.56
CA SER A 80 -7.68 3.99 -3.04
C SER A 80 -7.68 4.22 -1.52
N GLU A 81 -6.62 3.82 -0.83
CA GLU A 81 -6.39 4.29 0.55
C GLU A 81 -6.20 5.82 0.54
N MET A 82 -5.49 6.32 -0.46
CA MET A 82 -5.21 7.75 -0.55
C MET A 82 -5.19 8.28 -1.98
N ILE A 83 -5.33 9.59 -2.14
CA ILE A 83 -5.19 10.28 -3.43
C ILE A 83 -4.19 11.44 -3.34
N SER A 84 -3.51 11.67 -4.46
CA SER A 84 -2.53 12.74 -4.67
C SER A 84 -2.94 13.65 -5.85
N ASP A 85 -2.14 14.68 -6.13
CA ASP A 85 -2.34 15.63 -7.23
C ASP A 85 -2.51 14.99 -8.61
N GLY A 86 -1.87 13.84 -8.85
CA GLY A 86 -2.01 13.13 -10.11
C GLY A 86 -3.43 12.61 -10.35
N VAL A 87 -4.15 12.22 -9.28
CA VAL A 87 -5.56 11.80 -9.38
C VAL A 87 -6.45 12.98 -9.75
N MET A 88 -6.24 14.14 -9.11
CA MET A 88 -6.92 15.39 -9.47
C MET A 88 -6.72 15.71 -10.95
N THR A 89 -5.47 15.65 -11.43
CA THR A 89 -5.14 15.92 -12.84
C THR A 89 -5.89 15.00 -13.81
N LEU A 90 -5.99 13.70 -13.51
CA LEU A 90 -6.73 12.75 -14.35
C LEU A 90 -8.25 12.94 -14.28
N MET A 91 -8.78 13.40 -13.15
CA MET A 91 -10.20 13.76 -13.02
C MET A 91 -10.52 15.00 -13.87
N GLU A 92 -9.70 16.06 -13.79
CA GLU A 92 -9.87 17.28 -14.59
C GLU A 92 -9.81 17.00 -16.10
N LYS A 93 -8.96 16.06 -16.52
CA LYS A 93 -8.85 15.61 -17.92
C LYS A 93 -10.00 14.69 -18.36
N GLY A 94 -10.90 14.29 -17.47
CA GLY A 94 -11.99 13.35 -17.76
C GLY A 94 -11.54 11.91 -18.01
N VAL A 95 -10.28 11.58 -17.68
CA VAL A 95 -9.71 10.23 -17.77
C VAL A 95 -10.27 9.36 -16.65
N VAL A 96 -10.35 9.91 -15.43
CA VAL A 96 -11.03 9.28 -14.29
C VAL A 96 -12.49 9.72 -14.28
N THR A 97 -13.39 8.75 -14.48
CA THR A 97 -14.85 8.98 -14.49
C THR A 97 -15.57 8.19 -13.43
N ASN A 98 -14.93 7.18 -12.82
CA ASN A 98 -15.50 6.31 -11.79
C ASN A 98 -16.76 5.53 -12.21
N ARG A 99 -17.13 5.55 -13.50
CA ARG A 99 -18.43 5.03 -13.98
C ARG A 99 -18.58 3.51 -13.85
N TYR A 100 -17.48 2.78 -13.84
CA TYR A 100 -17.48 1.31 -13.93
C TYR A 100 -17.06 0.60 -12.64
N LYS A 101 -16.71 1.33 -11.58
CA LYS A 101 -16.53 0.72 -10.26
C LYS A 101 -17.87 0.48 -9.58
N THR A 102 -17.89 -0.41 -8.60
CA THR A 102 -19.15 -0.86 -7.96
C THR A 102 -19.45 -0.13 -6.67
N PHE A 103 -18.41 0.26 -5.93
CA PHE A 103 -18.55 1.06 -4.72
C PHE A 103 -18.56 2.55 -5.07
N HIS A 104 -19.70 3.22 -4.87
CA HIS A 104 -19.98 4.61 -5.27
C HIS A 104 -19.63 4.92 -6.74
N PRO A 105 -20.38 4.36 -7.72
CA PRO A 105 -20.15 4.67 -9.14
C PRO A 105 -20.22 6.18 -9.40
N GLY A 106 -19.30 6.69 -10.22
CA GLY A 106 -19.20 8.12 -10.56
C GLY A 106 -18.40 8.98 -9.59
N ILE A 107 -18.00 8.44 -8.43
CA ILE A 107 -17.36 9.22 -7.35
C ILE A 107 -15.97 8.68 -7.05
N THR A 108 -14.95 9.52 -6.86
CA THR A 108 -13.63 9.08 -6.37
C THR A 108 -13.71 8.78 -4.87
N THR A 109 -13.21 7.63 -4.43
CA THR A 109 -13.26 7.23 -3.00
C THR A 109 -11.86 7.03 -2.42
N CYS A 110 -11.62 7.58 -1.23
CA CYS A 110 -10.35 7.49 -0.51
C CYS A 110 -10.54 7.36 1.01
N THR A 111 -9.47 7.08 1.75
CA THR A 111 -9.42 7.20 3.22
C THR A 111 -8.87 8.56 3.63
N PHE A 112 -7.75 8.96 3.03
CA PHE A 112 -7.09 10.23 3.32
C PHE A 112 -6.52 10.87 2.04
N ILE A 113 -6.13 12.14 2.15
CA ILE A 113 -5.69 12.97 1.02
C ILE A 113 -4.36 13.62 1.42
N MET A 114 -3.37 13.58 0.53
CA MET A 114 -2.07 14.19 0.77
C MET A 114 -1.47 14.65 -0.56
N GLY A 115 -1.03 15.90 -0.62
CA GLY A 115 -0.55 16.51 -1.87
C GLY A 115 -0.23 17.98 -1.69
N THR A 116 -0.38 18.75 -2.76
CA THR A 116 -0.15 20.20 -2.73
C THR A 116 -1.41 20.98 -2.31
N ARG A 117 -1.25 22.29 -2.12
CA ARG A 117 -2.37 23.21 -1.90
C ARG A 117 -3.47 23.11 -2.95
N LYS A 118 -3.10 22.85 -4.21
CA LYS A 118 -4.06 22.70 -5.32
C LYS A 118 -5.01 21.53 -5.09
N LEU A 119 -4.47 20.40 -4.64
CA LEU A 119 -5.29 19.24 -4.29
C LEU A 119 -6.24 19.58 -3.14
N TYR A 120 -5.74 20.24 -2.10
CA TYR A 120 -6.57 20.62 -0.95
C TYR A 120 -7.71 21.58 -1.33
N ASP A 121 -7.45 22.55 -2.21
CA ASP A 121 -8.48 23.44 -2.73
C ASP A 121 -9.46 22.68 -3.65
N PHE A 122 -8.98 21.73 -4.46
CA PHE A 122 -9.81 20.91 -5.37
C PHE A 122 -10.77 19.98 -4.65
N VAL A 123 -10.36 19.40 -3.51
CA VAL A 123 -11.22 18.50 -2.72
C VAL A 123 -12.19 19.24 -1.80
N ASN A 124 -11.99 20.54 -1.59
CA ASN A 124 -12.84 21.34 -0.72
C ASN A 124 -14.26 21.46 -1.30
N ASP A 125 -15.23 20.88 -0.59
CA ASP A 125 -16.65 20.84 -0.96
C ASP A 125 -16.96 20.23 -2.33
N ASN A 126 -16.08 19.34 -2.81
CA ASN A 126 -16.25 18.67 -4.10
C ASN A 126 -17.10 17.40 -3.96
N PRO A 127 -18.33 17.35 -4.52
CA PRO A 127 -19.22 16.21 -4.35
C PRO A 127 -18.76 14.95 -5.09
N ASN A 128 -17.77 15.06 -5.99
CA ASN A 128 -17.23 13.92 -6.73
C ASN A 128 -16.13 13.16 -5.96
N ILE A 129 -15.89 13.52 -4.69
CA ILE A 129 -14.91 12.86 -3.82
C ILE A 129 -15.57 12.55 -2.48
N LEU A 130 -15.44 11.30 -2.04
CA LEU A 130 -15.87 10.85 -0.72
C LEU A 130 -14.70 10.20 0.02
N ALA A 131 -14.44 10.66 1.24
CA ALA A 131 -13.50 10.03 2.15
C ALA A 131 -14.25 9.17 3.17
N PHE A 132 -13.77 7.94 3.41
CA PHE A 132 -14.40 6.97 4.31
C PHE A 132 -13.41 6.43 5.34
N ASP A 133 -13.93 5.82 6.40
CA ASP A 133 -13.12 5.05 7.36
C ASP A 133 -12.28 3.98 6.66
N VAL A 134 -11.07 3.75 7.17
CA VAL A 134 -10.13 2.79 6.60
C VAL A 134 -10.69 1.36 6.60
N GLY A 135 -11.54 1.01 7.58
CA GLY A 135 -12.21 -0.28 7.66
C GLY A 135 -13.21 -0.52 6.52
N ILE A 136 -13.60 0.52 5.76
CA ILE A 136 -14.44 0.41 4.57
C ILE A 136 -13.58 0.34 3.31
N THR A 137 -12.66 1.31 3.14
CA THR A 137 -11.85 1.45 1.92
C THR A 137 -10.85 0.33 1.74
N ASN A 138 -10.26 -0.13 2.85
CA ASN A 138 -9.22 -1.14 2.85
C ASN A 138 -9.77 -2.54 3.10
N ASP A 139 -11.09 -2.74 3.25
CA ASP A 139 -11.63 -4.09 3.38
C ASP A 139 -11.47 -4.84 2.04
N PRO A 140 -10.68 -5.96 2.00
CA PRO A 140 -10.53 -6.74 0.78
C PRO A 140 -11.86 -7.25 0.22
N SER A 141 -12.89 -7.41 1.06
CA SER A 141 -14.25 -7.78 0.67
C SER A 141 -14.95 -6.69 -0.16
N GLN A 142 -14.62 -5.41 0.08
CA GLN A 142 -15.07 -4.28 -0.72
C GLN A 142 -14.19 -4.07 -1.94
N ILE A 143 -12.87 -4.11 -1.76
CA ILE A 143 -11.89 -3.89 -2.84
C ILE A 143 -12.14 -4.85 -4.01
N ARG A 144 -12.34 -6.15 -3.71
CA ARG A 144 -12.56 -7.18 -4.73
C ARG A 144 -13.82 -6.99 -5.58
N ARG A 145 -14.78 -6.18 -5.12
CA ARG A 145 -16.04 -5.92 -5.84
C ARG A 145 -15.82 -4.98 -7.01
N ASN A 146 -14.73 -4.20 -7.01
CA ASN A 146 -14.40 -3.34 -8.13
C ASN A 146 -13.77 -4.20 -9.23
N PRO A 147 -14.33 -4.23 -10.46
CA PRO A 147 -13.73 -4.98 -11.56
C PRO A 147 -12.41 -4.33 -11.98
N LYS A 148 -11.48 -5.14 -12.50
CA LYS A 148 -10.16 -4.70 -12.95
C LYS A 148 -9.44 -3.86 -11.91
N MET A 149 -9.51 -4.28 -10.65
CA MET A 149 -8.85 -3.57 -9.55
C MET A 149 -7.33 -3.70 -9.69
N CYS A 150 -6.65 -2.60 -10.00
CA CYS A 150 -5.20 -2.51 -10.09
C CYS A 150 -4.66 -1.84 -8.82
N ALA A 151 -3.96 -2.62 -8.00
CA ALA A 151 -3.32 -2.14 -6.78
C ALA A 151 -1.83 -1.97 -7.03
N ILE A 152 -1.31 -0.75 -6.95
CA ILE A 152 0.08 -0.42 -7.30
C ILE A 152 0.81 0.05 -6.04
N ASN A 153 1.77 -0.73 -5.57
CA ASN A 153 2.49 -0.45 -4.33
C ASN A 153 4.00 -0.59 -4.52
N ALA A 154 4.79 0.21 -3.79
CA ALA A 154 6.24 0.17 -3.88
C ALA A 154 6.84 -0.96 -3.03
N ALA A 155 7.97 -1.50 -3.46
CA ALA A 155 8.77 -2.48 -2.73
C ALA A 155 10.14 -1.92 -2.36
N LEU A 156 10.69 -2.37 -1.22
CA LEU A 156 12.09 -2.15 -0.86
C LEU A 156 13.01 -3.21 -1.46
N GLU A 157 12.64 -4.47 -1.32
CA GLU A 157 13.39 -5.62 -1.82
C GLU A 157 12.41 -6.73 -2.22
N VAL A 158 12.76 -7.47 -3.28
CA VAL A 158 12.06 -8.68 -3.71
C VAL A 158 13.08 -9.81 -3.79
N ASP A 159 12.82 -10.93 -3.12
CA ASP A 159 13.68 -12.11 -3.23
C ASP A 159 13.32 -13.01 -4.42
N LEU A 160 14.21 -13.92 -4.80
CA LEU A 160 13.99 -14.85 -5.93
C LEU A 160 12.81 -15.80 -5.73
N THR A 161 12.26 -15.90 -4.52
CA THR A 161 11.05 -16.68 -4.27
C THR A 161 9.77 -15.86 -4.44
N GLY A 162 9.89 -14.55 -4.68
CA GLY A 162 8.79 -13.60 -4.82
C GLY A 162 8.31 -13.00 -3.51
N GLN A 163 9.03 -13.17 -2.39
CA GLN A 163 8.70 -12.46 -1.16
C GLN A 163 9.12 -11.00 -1.26
N VAL A 164 8.32 -10.11 -0.67
CA VAL A 164 8.55 -8.67 -0.76
C VAL A 164 8.64 -8.05 0.61
N CYS A 165 9.73 -7.31 0.82
CA CYS A 165 9.88 -6.35 1.90
C CYS A 165 9.56 -4.95 1.38
N ALA A 166 8.70 -4.21 2.07
CA ALA A 166 8.40 -2.81 1.73
C ALA A 166 8.56 -1.84 2.92
N GLU A 167 8.86 -2.34 4.12
CA GLU A 167 8.82 -1.51 5.34
C GLU A 167 10.15 -1.46 6.14
N SER A 168 11.13 -2.29 5.79
CA SER A 168 12.36 -2.44 6.59
C SER A 168 13.61 -2.66 5.74
N LEU A 169 14.76 -2.21 6.21
CA LEU A 169 16.07 -2.60 5.67
C LEU A 169 16.78 -3.48 6.70
N GLY A 170 16.82 -4.79 6.43
CA GLY A 170 17.19 -5.76 7.45
C GLY A 170 16.29 -5.61 8.67
N SER A 171 16.86 -5.60 9.88
CA SER A 171 16.10 -5.46 11.13
C SER A 171 15.56 -4.05 11.42
N VAL A 172 15.92 -3.03 10.64
CA VAL A 172 15.52 -1.64 10.89
C VAL A 172 14.23 -1.34 10.12
N HIS A 173 13.15 -1.05 10.84
CA HIS A 173 11.86 -0.67 10.27
C HIS A 173 11.79 0.84 10.03
N TYR A 174 11.36 1.23 8.83
CA TYR A 174 11.21 2.63 8.39
C TYR A 174 9.74 3.06 8.31
N SER A 175 8.86 2.10 8.01
CA SER A 175 7.42 2.30 7.88
C SER A 175 6.67 1.09 8.43
N GLY A 176 5.42 0.90 8.01
CA GLY A 176 4.62 -0.27 8.35
C GLY A 176 3.99 -0.89 7.11
N VAL A 177 3.21 -1.95 7.33
CA VAL A 177 2.48 -2.66 6.27
C VAL A 177 1.48 -1.78 5.53
N GLY A 178 0.89 -0.78 6.22
CA GLY A 178 -0.22 0.03 5.70
C GLY A 178 -1.36 -0.84 5.13
N GLY A 179 -2.09 -0.31 4.15
CA GLY A 179 -3.07 -1.07 3.36
C GLY A 179 -2.49 -1.86 2.20
N GLN A 180 -1.16 -1.94 2.04
CA GLN A 180 -0.55 -2.63 0.90
C GLN A 180 -1.05 -4.07 0.79
N VAL A 181 -1.09 -4.82 1.90
CA VAL A 181 -1.54 -6.22 1.87
C VAL A 181 -3.02 -6.33 1.52
N ASP A 182 -3.82 -5.38 2.01
CA ASP A 182 -5.26 -5.37 1.79
C ASP A 182 -5.61 -5.16 0.32
N PHE A 183 -4.99 -4.16 -0.31
CA PHE A 183 -5.18 -3.87 -1.73
C PHE A 183 -4.57 -4.95 -2.63
N MET A 184 -3.40 -5.49 -2.28
CA MET A 184 -2.82 -6.61 -3.03
C MET A 184 -3.74 -7.84 -2.99
N ARG A 185 -4.34 -8.15 -1.82
CA ARG A 185 -5.30 -9.25 -1.69
C ARG A 185 -6.60 -8.96 -2.43
N GLY A 186 -7.17 -7.77 -2.26
CA GLY A 186 -8.41 -7.35 -2.90
C GLY A 186 -8.31 -7.34 -4.42
N ALA A 187 -7.19 -6.83 -4.96
CA ALA A 187 -6.89 -6.87 -6.39
C ALA A 187 -6.71 -8.30 -6.91
N ALA A 188 -6.03 -9.18 -6.17
CA ALA A 188 -5.91 -10.59 -6.55
C ALA A 188 -7.27 -11.31 -6.63
N LEU A 189 -8.25 -10.90 -5.82
CA LEU A 189 -9.61 -11.47 -5.77
C LEU A 189 -10.61 -10.77 -6.71
N SER A 190 -10.23 -9.65 -7.32
CA SER A 190 -11.04 -8.88 -8.25
C SER A 190 -11.08 -9.55 -9.62
N GLU A 191 -12.22 -9.47 -10.30
CA GLU A 191 -12.33 -9.92 -11.68
C GLU A 191 -11.34 -9.16 -12.58
N LYS A 192 -10.36 -9.88 -13.15
CA LYS A 192 -9.25 -9.30 -13.93
C LYS A 192 -8.42 -8.26 -13.16
N GLY A 193 -8.41 -8.34 -11.83
CA GLY A 193 -7.59 -7.47 -10.99
C GLY A 193 -6.09 -7.77 -11.12
N LYS A 194 -5.29 -6.74 -10.87
CA LYS A 194 -3.83 -6.74 -11.08
C LYS A 194 -3.13 -6.18 -9.84
N PRO A 195 -2.65 -7.03 -8.92
CA PRO A 195 -1.78 -6.61 -7.84
C PRO A 195 -0.34 -6.45 -8.37
N ILE A 196 0.16 -5.20 -8.35
CA ILE A 196 1.40 -4.76 -8.99
C ILE A 196 2.33 -4.17 -7.94
N LEU A 197 3.53 -4.73 -7.82
CA LEU A 197 4.61 -4.17 -7.01
C LEU A 197 5.67 -3.54 -7.91
N VAL A 198 6.10 -2.34 -7.53
CA VAL A 198 7.03 -1.52 -8.31
C VAL A 198 8.28 -1.22 -7.51
N LEU A 199 9.43 -1.26 -8.17
CA LEU A 199 10.71 -0.82 -7.61
C LEU A 199 11.74 -0.56 -8.72
N PRO A 200 12.62 0.43 -8.57
CA PRO A 200 13.90 0.45 -9.26
C PRO A 200 14.65 -0.87 -9.02
N SER A 201 15.41 -1.36 -10.00
CA SER A 201 16.13 -2.63 -9.86
C SER A 201 17.27 -2.54 -8.84
N GLN A 202 17.76 -1.33 -8.56
CA GLN A 202 18.85 -1.06 -7.64
C GLN A 202 18.65 0.23 -6.84
N THR A 203 19.42 0.41 -5.77
CA THR A 203 19.53 1.67 -5.03
C THR A 203 20.43 2.67 -5.76
N SER A 204 20.47 3.92 -5.31
CA SER A 204 21.40 4.95 -5.82
C SER A 204 22.88 4.56 -5.69
N ASN A 205 23.21 3.65 -4.78
CA ASN A 205 24.58 3.14 -4.59
C ASN A 205 24.85 1.84 -5.38
N GLY A 206 23.97 1.45 -6.31
CA GLY A 206 24.14 0.27 -7.15
C GLY A 206 23.86 -1.07 -6.47
N ILE A 207 23.20 -1.07 -5.30
CA ILE A 207 22.83 -2.29 -4.59
C ILE A 207 21.53 -2.83 -5.20
N SER A 208 21.55 -4.08 -5.70
CA SER A 208 20.35 -4.71 -6.24
C SER A 208 19.21 -4.77 -5.22
N ARG A 209 17.99 -4.50 -5.68
CA ARG A 209 16.74 -4.66 -4.92
C ARG A 209 15.99 -5.94 -5.31
N ILE A 210 16.44 -6.62 -6.36
CA ILE A 210 16.12 -8.02 -6.62
C ILE A 210 17.24 -8.88 -6.01
N VAL A 211 16.95 -9.59 -4.93
CA VAL A 211 17.95 -10.26 -4.08
C VAL A 211 17.76 -11.77 -4.06
N SER A 212 18.81 -12.54 -3.75
CA SER A 212 18.69 -14.00 -3.61
C SER A 212 17.76 -14.39 -2.46
N THR A 213 17.97 -13.75 -1.32
CA THR A 213 17.17 -13.87 -0.09
C THR A 213 16.99 -12.48 0.49
N LEU A 214 15.81 -12.18 1.04
CA LEU A 214 15.61 -10.93 1.78
C LEU A 214 16.67 -10.80 2.89
N LYS A 215 17.12 -9.57 3.14
CA LYS A 215 18.12 -9.30 4.17
C LYS A 215 17.70 -9.91 5.51
N GLU A 216 18.67 -10.45 6.24
CA GLU A 216 18.39 -10.96 7.58
C GLU A 216 17.74 -9.86 8.42
N GLY A 217 16.60 -10.18 9.01
CA GLY A 217 15.82 -9.22 9.78
C GLY A 217 14.73 -8.48 9.01
N ALA A 218 14.70 -8.55 7.67
CA ALA A 218 13.68 -7.88 6.87
C ALA A 218 12.28 -8.44 7.16
N GLY A 219 11.31 -7.55 7.28
CA GLY A 219 9.89 -7.89 7.35
C GLY A 219 9.36 -8.31 5.99
N VAL A 220 8.64 -9.42 5.93
CA VAL A 220 7.87 -9.80 4.73
C VAL A 220 6.54 -9.04 4.76
N THR A 221 6.45 -7.95 3.99
CA THR A 221 5.24 -7.14 3.83
C THR A 221 4.23 -7.90 2.97
N THR A 222 4.61 -8.25 1.74
CA THR A 222 3.76 -9.00 0.81
C THR A 222 4.40 -10.35 0.52
N THR A 223 3.67 -11.42 0.78
CA THR A 223 4.13 -12.78 0.46
C THR A 223 3.97 -13.07 -1.02
N ARG A 224 4.79 -13.97 -1.57
CA ARG A 224 4.66 -14.48 -2.94
C ARG A 224 3.24 -14.93 -3.33
N ALA A 225 2.42 -15.41 -2.39
CA ALA A 225 1.01 -15.77 -2.64
C ALA A 225 0.10 -14.58 -3.05
N HIS A 226 0.49 -13.35 -2.77
CA HIS A 226 -0.25 -12.13 -3.10
C HIS A 226 0.41 -11.32 -4.21
N VAL A 227 1.60 -11.72 -4.66
CA VAL A 227 2.35 -11.02 -5.71
C VAL A 227 1.95 -11.60 -7.05
N HIS A 228 1.37 -10.79 -7.93
CA HIS A 228 1.19 -11.18 -9.32
C HIS A 228 2.23 -10.50 -10.19
N TYR A 229 2.37 -9.18 -10.13
CA TYR A 229 3.33 -8.46 -10.97
C TYR A 229 4.45 -7.82 -10.15
N ILE A 230 5.70 -7.99 -10.60
CA ILE A 230 6.85 -7.18 -10.20
C ILE A 230 7.28 -6.35 -11.41
N VAL A 231 7.40 -5.04 -11.25
CA VAL A 231 7.80 -4.12 -12.32
C VAL A 231 9.03 -3.32 -11.91
N THR A 232 10.04 -3.34 -12.79
CA THR A 232 11.24 -2.51 -12.72
C THR A 232 11.41 -1.75 -14.03
N GLU A 233 12.41 -0.88 -14.10
CA GLU A 233 12.80 -0.16 -15.31
C GLU A 233 13.23 -1.10 -16.45
N TYR A 234 13.55 -2.37 -16.16
CA TYR A 234 13.93 -3.37 -17.17
C TYR A 234 12.73 -4.16 -17.71
N GLY A 235 11.61 -4.24 -17.00
CA GLY A 235 10.46 -5.02 -17.44
C GLY A 235 9.45 -5.33 -16.35
N ALA A 236 8.44 -6.10 -16.72
CA ALA A 236 7.42 -6.63 -15.82
C ALA A 236 7.47 -8.16 -15.83
N ALA A 237 7.45 -8.78 -14.64
CA ALA A 237 7.37 -10.23 -14.47
C ALA A 237 6.03 -10.61 -13.81
N ASN A 238 5.34 -11.60 -14.37
CA ASN A 238 4.15 -12.21 -13.76
C ASN A 238 4.56 -13.45 -12.97
N LEU A 239 4.36 -13.43 -11.65
CA LEU A 239 4.74 -14.48 -10.70
C LEU A 239 3.56 -15.39 -10.29
N PHE A 240 2.35 -15.13 -10.78
CA PHE A 240 1.17 -15.91 -10.37
C PHE A 240 1.19 -17.36 -10.88
N GLU A 241 1.78 -17.61 -12.04
CA GLU A 241 1.97 -18.96 -12.59
C GLU A 241 3.16 -19.68 -11.92
N GLY A 242 3.03 -20.05 -10.63
CA GLY A 242 4.06 -20.87 -9.95
C GLY A 242 4.21 -20.74 -8.42
N ALA A 243 3.37 -19.98 -7.71
CA ALA A 243 3.61 -19.67 -6.30
C ALA A 243 3.18 -20.81 -5.33
N GLY A 244 4.15 -21.47 -4.68
CA GLY A 244 3.92 -22.34 -3.50
C GLY A 244 3.92 -21.54 -2.18
N VAL A 245 3.35 -22.06 -1.08
CA VAL A 245 3.22 -21.48 0.30
C VAL A 245 2.13 -20.40 0.51
N THR A 246 1.44 -20.49 1.66
CA THR A 246 -0.02 -20.27 1.78
C THR A 246 -0.49 -19.13 2.73
N THR A 247 0.32 -18.60 3.67
CA THR A 247 -0.18 -17.65 4.72
C THR A 247 0.82 -16.56 5.16
N THR A 248 0.39 -15.28 5.26
CA THR A 248 1.24 -14.12 5.66
C THR A 248 1.21 -13.85 7.16
N ARG A 249 2.15 -13.03 7.67
CA ARG A 249 2.11 -12.51 9.05
C ARG A 249 0.89 -11.61 9.34
N ALA A 250 0.27 -11.02 8.31
CA ALA A 250 -0.97 -10.24 8.48
C ALA A 250 -2.19 -11.16 8.60
N HIS A 251 -2.15 -12.33 7.94
CA HIS A 251 -3.23 -13.32 7.97
C HIS A 251 -3.12 -14.33 9.12
N VAL A 252 -1.96 -14.47 9.76
CA VAL A 252 -1.78 -15.45 10.83
C VAL A 252 -2.47 -14.97 12.11
N HIS A 253 -3.45 -15.75 12.55
CA HIS A 253 -4.15 -15.50 13.82
C HIS A 253 -3.52 -16.34 14.92
N TYR A 254 -3.56 -17.66 14.79
CA TYR A 254 -3.01 -18.56 15.80
C TYR A 254 -1.87 -19.39 15.24
N ILE A 255 -0.81 -19.52 16.04
CA ILE A 255 0.24 -20.52 15.85
C ILE A 255 0.21 -21.44 17.07
N VAL A 256 0.18 -22.75 16.85
CA VAL A 256 0.11 -23.77 17.92
C VAL A 256 1.32 -24.68 17.83
N THR A 257 1.94 -24.93 18.96
CA THR A 257 2.99 -25.93 19.17
C THR A 257 2.59 -26.86 20.32
N GLU A 258 3.40 -27.87 20.61
CA GLU A 258 3.26 -28.71 21.80
C GLU A 258 3.39 -27.94 23.13
N TYR A 259 3.91 -26.70 23.09
CA TYR A 259 4.10 -25.83 24.26
C TYR A 259 2.99 -24.78 24.44
N GLY A 260 1.99 -24.74 23.55
CA GLY A 260 0.82 -23.87 23.68
C GLY A 260 0.39 -23.21 22.38
N ALA A 261 -0.49 -22.22 22.48
CA ALA A 261 -1.02 -21.46 21.36
C ALA A 261 -0.72 -19.96 21.51
N ALA A 262 -0.22 -19.33 20.45
CA ALA A 262 0.02 -17.91 20.36
C ALA A 262 -0.98 -17.26 19.40
N ASN A 263 -1.87 -16.42 19.94
CA ASN A 263 -2.63 -15.47 19.11
C ASN A 263 -1.72 -14.29 18.73
N LEU A 264 -1.61 -14.00 17.44
CA LEU A 264 -0.79 -12.94 16.86
C LEU A 264 -1.61 -11.80 16.26
N PHE A 265 -2.94 -11.95 16.19
CA PHE A 265 -3.84 -10.95 15.65
C PHE A 265 -3.85 -9.68 16.52
N GLY A 266 -3.76 -8.51 15.88
CA GLY A 266 -3.76 -7.20 16.56
C GLY A 266 -2.50 -6.90 17.39
N LYS A 267 -1.50 -7.78 17.41
CA LYS A 267 -0.27 -7.59 18.20
C LYS A 267 0.82 -6.85 17.41
N ASN A 268 1.51 -5.94 18.08
CA ASN A 268 2.73 -5.32 17.56
C ASN A 268 3.91 -6.31 17.54
N TYR A 269 5.03 -5.95 16.92
CA TYR A 269 6.18 -6.85 16.75
C TYR A 269 6.74 -7.40 18.07
N GLN A 270 6.84 -6.59 19.11
CA GLN A 270 7.34 -7.03 20.42
C GLN A 270 6.37 -8.02 21.08
N GLN A 271 5.07 -7.73 21.03
CA GLN A 271 4.02 -8.60 21.55
C GLN A 271 3.94 -9.93 20.79
N ARG A 272 4.13 -9.91 19.47
CA ARG A 272 4.19 -11.13 18.64
C ARG A 272 5.43 -11.95 18.95
N ALA A 273 6.60 -11.31 19.06
CA ALA A 273 7.84 -11.98 19.40
C ALA A 273 7.73 -12.66 20.77
N LYS A 274 7.23 -11.97 21.79
CA LYS A 274 7.00 -12.54 23.11
C LYS A 274 6.05 -13.74 23.06
N ALA A 275 4.91 -13.60 22.40
CA ALA A 275 3.93 -14.68 22.27
C ALA A 275 4.49 -15.92 21.55
N LEU A 276 5.34 -15.74 20.53
CA LEU A 276 6.00 -16.83 19.82
C LEU A 276 7.09 -17.51 20.66
N ILE A 277 7.86 -16.74 21.42
CA ILE A 277 8.89 -17.26 22.34
C ILE A 277 8.24 -18.13 23.43
N ASP A 278 7.10 -17.71 23.95
CA ASP A 278 6.39 -18.44 25.01
C ASP A 278 5.89 -19.82 24.58
N ILE A 279 5.69 -20.03 23.27
CA ILE A 279 5.32 -21.33 22.68
C ILE A 279 6.50 -22.04 21.98
N ALA A 280 7.72 -21.49 22.06
CA ALA A 280 8.93 -22.15 21.54
C ALA A 280 9.46 -23.20 22.55
N HIS A 281 10.26 -24.14 22.05
CA HIS A 281 10.93 -25.12 22.90
C HIS A 281 11.80 -24.43 23.98
N PRO A 282 11.73 -24.83 25.28
CA PRO A 282 12.41 -24.15 26.39
C PRO A 282 13.90 -23.85 26.14
N ASN A 283 14.64 -24.81 25.56
CA ASN A 283 16.07 -24.68 25.26
C ASN A 283 16.43 -23.50 24.33
N HIS A 284 15.48 -22.98 23.55
CA HIS A 284 15.73 -21.90 22.59
C HIS A 284 15.19 -20.54 23.03
N ARG A 285 14.39 -20.49 24.11
CA ARG A 285 13.70 -19.26 24.54
C ARG A 285 14.69 -18.15 24.87
N GLU A 286 15.74 -18.44 25.63
CA GLU A 286 16.75 -17.45 25.98
C GLU A 286 17.45 -16.87 24.74
N ALA A 287 17.82 -17.71 23.78
CA ALA A 287 18.45 -17.27 22.53
C ALA A 287 17.50 -16.38 21.71
N LEU A 288 16.21 -16.75 21.64
CA LEU A 288 15.18 -15.98 20.95
C LEU A 288 14.88 -14.65 21.67
N GLU A 289 14.88 -14.61 23.00
CA GLU A 289 14.71 -13.38 23.80
C GLU A 289 15.87 -12.41 23.56
N ARG A 290 17.11 -12.90 23.57
CA ARG A 290 18.28 -12.08 23.24
C ARG A 290 18.22 -11.55 21.80
N ALA A 291 17.79 -12.39 20.85
CA ALA A 291 17.64 -11.99 19.45
C ALA A 291 16.51 -10.96 19.27
N ALA A 292 15.36 -11.17 19.91
CA ALA A 292 14.24 -10.24 19.89
C ALA A 292 14.61 -8.89 20.51
N TYR A 293 15.30 -8.90 21.65
CA TYR A 293 15.81 -7.67 22.27
C TYR A 293 16.76 -6.93 21.33
N LYS A 294 17.77 -7.60 20.76
CA LYS A 294 18.68 -6.97 19.78
C LYS A 294 17.95 -6.38 18.57
N ARG A 295 16.92 -7.07 18.09
CA ARG A 295 16.18 -6.70 16.88
C ARG A 295 15.19 -5.56 17.07
N PHE A 296 14.51 -5.50 18.22
CA PHE A 296 13.39 -4.56 18.44
C PHE A 296 13.70 -3.43 19.44
N LYS A 297 14.95 -3.29 19.90
CA LYS A 297 15.37 -2.25 20.85
C LYS A 297 15.19 -0.81 20.34
N ASN A 298 15.23 -0.60 19.03
CA ASN A 298 15.21 0.73 18.39
C ASN A 298 13.83 1.17 17.86
N LEU A 299 12.73 0.55 18.30
CA LEU A 299 11.36 0.90 17.89
C LEU A 299 10.70 1.94 18.82
N TYR A 300 11.50 2.88 19.33
CA TYR A 300 11.06 4.04 20.13
C TYR A 300 11.42 5.34 19.42
#